data_AF-A0A2A5EHG5-F1
#
_entry.id   AF-A0A2A5EHG5-F1
#
_cell.length_a   1.000
_cell.length_b   1.000
_cell.length_c   1.000
_cell.angle_alpha   90.00
_cell.angle_beta   90.00
_cell.angle_gamma   90.00
#
_symmetry.space_group_name_H-M   'P 1'
#
loop_
_entity.id
_entity.type
_entity.pdbx_description
1 polymer ?
#
loop_
_entity_poly.entity_id
_entity_poly.type
_entity_poly.pdbx_seq_one_letter_code
_entity_poly.pdbx_strand_id
1 'polypeptide(L)'
;MKKYILTPILFLFVLKGYCYSPDNHAIITQMAVDYLNEHVRTDYIAEDEAKNMIEGNKSEDESKLKLPFRLFNFHFYHPSKWKRIMGLTVGSIDRRFNRITKRCLRKTSSSKYFFHIGEILHHLQDYTNPAHVVPVFHLKDAFDKQLIASTSSCDTFKIAYDAKPKKKYDKFFLDPIANQTLQSMKDSFDVVKSRKGNTEVISVDWTSFWQPSKVFWFGRYGKINRKRGLFKSDHYGENNIVIGKTTYTIDPQLYKEYSEQQICLAVMETARFIYFAKERMQK
;
A
#
# COMPACT_ATOMS: atom_id res chain seq x y z
N MET A 1 8.81 18.20 -39.56
CA MET A 1 8.92 17.99 -38.10
C MET A 1 7.59 17.52 -37.55
N LYS A 2 7.44 16.22 -37.23
CA LYS A 2 6.21 15.69 -36.60
C LYS A 2 6.30 15.98 -35.10
N LYS A 3 5.51 16.95 -34.61
CA LYS A 3 5.35 17.19 -33.16
C LYS A 3 4.56 16.00 -32.59
N TYR A 4 5.21 15.21 -31.75
CA TYR A 4 4.57 14.11 -31.03
C TYR A 4 3.51 14.67 -30.08
N ILE A 5 2.23 14.52 -30.44
CA ILE A 5 1.11 14.60 -29.51
C ILE A 5 1.13 13.29 -28.71
N LEU A 6 1.90 13.26 -27.62
CA LEU A 6 2.06 12.07 -26.77
C LEU A 6 1.86 12.40 -25.29
N THR A 7 1.00 13.40 -25.01
CA THR A 7 0.87 14.01 -23.68
C THR A 7 -0.55 14.20 -23.10
N PRO A 8 -1.66 13.65 -23.65
CA PRO A 8 -2.91 13.54 -22.87
C PRO A 8 -3.17 12.14 -22.30
N ILE A 9 -2.54 11.10 -22.88
CA ILE A 9 -2.85 9.71 -22.55
C ILE A 9 -2.34 9.34 -21.14
N LEU A 10 -1.17 9.85 -20.73
CA LEU A 10 -0.65 9.64 -19.38
C LEU A 10 -1.53 10.28 -18.29
N PHE A 11 -2.25 11.37 -18.59
CA PHE A 11 -3.08 12.12 -17.63
C PHE A 11 -4.38 11.41 -17.26
N LEU A 12 -4.98 10.64 -18.17
CA LEU A 12 -6.22 9.91 -17.91
C LEU A 12 -6.01 8.63 -17.10
N PHE A 13 -4.78 8.10 -17.10
CA PHE A 13 -4.44 6.83 -16.46
C PHE A 13 -4.00 6.95 -14.99
N VAL A 14 -3.56 8.12 -14.53
CA VAL A 14 -3.20 8.31 -13.10
C VAL A 14 -4.44 8.29 -12.18
N LEU A 15 -5.65 8.40 -12.75
CA LEU A 15 -6.88 8.63 -12.00
C LEU A 15 -7.45 7.39 -11.26
N LYS A 16 -6.85 6.20 -11.43
CA LYS A 16 -7.45 4.94 -10.90
C LYS A 16 -6.49 3.98 -10.20
N GLY A 17 -5.19 4.27 -10.13
CA GLY A 17 -4.25 3.44 -9.37
C GLY A 17 -4.48 3.65 -7.88
N TYR A 18 -4.83 2.57 -7.17
CA TYR A 18 -5.11 2.54 -5.75
C TYR A 18 -4.38 1.34 -5.16
N CYS A 19 -3.79 1.46 -3.98
CA CYS A 19 -3.19 0.34 -3.25
C CYS A 19 -4.25 -0.58 -2.66
N TYR A 20 -5.24 0.04 -2.04
CA TYR A 20 -6.45 -0.58 -1.57
C TYR A 20 -7.57 0.27 -2.14
N SER A 21 -8.70 -0.35 -2.50
CA SER A 21 -9.87 0.45 -2.82
C SER A 21 -10.20 1.43 -1.67
N PRO A 22 -10.79 2.61 -1.93
CA PRO A 22 -11.21 3.52 -0.86
C PRO A 22 -12.07 2.83 0.22
N ASP A 23 -12.87 1.84 -0.18
CA ASP A 23 -13.67 1.05 0.76
C ASP A 23 -12.81 0.08 1.58
N ASN A 24 -11.79 -0.55 0.98
CA ASN A 24 -10.83 -1.38 1.72
C ASN A 24 -10.01 -0.54 2.72
N HIS A 25 -9.57 0.66 2.34
CA HIS A 25 -8.93 1.59 3.29
C HIS A 25 -9.85 1.94 4.48
N ALA A 26 -11.13 2.17 4.22
CA ALA A 26 -12.13 2.41 5.27
C ALA A 26 -12.32 1.19 6.18
N ILE A 27 -12.44 -0.02 5.60
CA ILE A 27 -12.56 -1.27 6.34
C ILE A 27 -11.34 -1.51 7.23
N ILE A 28 -10.12 -1.37 6.69
CA ILE A 28 -8.87 -1.52 7.46
C ILE A 28 -8.83 -0.51 8.62
N THR A 29 -9.27 0.73 8.37
CA THR A 29 -9.35 1.76 9.41
C THR A 29 -10.35 1.39 10.50
N GLN A 30 -11.52 0.87 10.13
CA GLN A 30 -12.52 0.42 11.10
C GLN A 30 -12.03 -0.78 11.91
N MET A 31 -11.43 -1.79 11.27
CA MET A 31 -10.85 -2.95 11.96
C MET A 31 -9.78 -2.53 12.98
N ALA A 32 -8.96 -1.53 12.65
CA ALA A 32 -7.97 -0.99 13.58
C ALA A 32 -8.60 -0.25 14.77
N VAL A 33 -9.71 0.47 14.55
CA VAL A 33 -10.50 1.10 15.61
C VAL A 33 -11.12 0.06 16.53
N ASP A 34 -11.75 -0.97 15.95
CA ASP A 34 -12.38 -2.06 16.68
C ASP A 34 -11.35 -2.80 17.54
N TYR A 35 -10.18 -3.10 16.96
CA TYR A 35 -9.06 -3.70 17.70
C TYR A 35 -8.65 -2.87 18.92
N LEU A 36 -8.52 -1.54 18.78
CA LEU A 36 -8.17 -0.68 19.92
C LEU A 36 -9.27 -0.60 20.97
N ASN A 37 -10.54 -0.56 20.55
CA ASN A 37 -11.68 -0.53 21.45
C ASN A 37 -11.84 -1.85 22.23
N GLU A 38 -11.42 -2.97 21.64
CA GLU A 38 -11.40 -4.27 22.31
C GLU A 38 -10.19 -4.42 23.25
N HIS A 39 -8.99 -4.01 22.82
CA HIS A 39 -7.74 -4.37 23.49
C HIS A 39 -7.14 -3.28 24.39
N VAL A 40 -7.54 -2.01 24.22
CA VAL A 40 -7.06 -0.90 25.09
C VAL A 40 -8.10 -0.57 26.15
N ARG A 41 -9.31 -0.20 25.72
CA ARG A 41 -10.50 -0.04 26.55
C ARG A 41 -11.72 0.18 25.65
N THR A 42 -12.91 -0.17 26.15
CA THR A 42 -14.17 0.15 25.49
C THR A 42 -14.24 1.65 25.16
N ASP A 43 -14.68 1.96 23.94
CA ASP A 43 -14.77 3.32 23.41
C ASP A 43 -13.47 4.13 23.54
N TYR A 44 -12.31 3.47 23.38
CA TYR A 44 -11.02 4.15 23.31
C TYR A 44 -10.99 5.18 22.18
N ILE A 45 -11.52 4.80 21.02
CA ILE A 45 -11.84 5.68 19.89
C ILE A 45 -13.35 5.83 19.82
N ALA A 46 -13.83 7.06 19.92
CA ALA A 46 -15.25 7.36 19.82
C ALA A 46 -15.73 7.27 18.36
N GLU A 47 -17.02 7.03 18.18
CA GLU A 47 -17.62 6.82 16.85
C GLU A 47 -17.41 8.00 15.90
N ASP A 48 -17.49 9.23 16.41
CA ASP A 48 -17.24 10.45 15.63
C ASP A 48 -15.77 10.59 15.23
N GLU A 49 -14.83 10.24 16.12
CA GLU A 49 -13.40 10.19 15.81
C GLU A 49 -13.11 9.19 14.69
N ALA A 50 -13.71 7.99 14.77
CA ALA A 50 -13.59 6.94 13.77
C ALA A 50 -14.14 7.40 12.40
N LYS A 51 -15.34 8.00 12.37
CA LYS A 51 -15.95 8.56 11.15
C LYS A 51 -15.05 9.61 10.50
N ASN A 52 -14.50 10.53 11.29
CA ASN A 52 -13.57 11.56 10.77
C ASN A 52 -12.29 10.94 10.20
N MET A 53 -11.72 9.91 10.84
CA MET A 53 -10.55 9.19 10.32
C MET A 53 -10.86 8.47 9.01
N ILE A 54 -12.00 7.79 8.92
CA ILE A 54 -12.42 7.10 7.68
C ILE A 54 -12.62 8.11 6.54
N GLU A 55 -13.30 9.23 6.80
CA GLU A 55 -13.50 10.30 5.82
C GLU A 55 -12.15 10.88 5.35
N GLY A 56 -11.26 11.16 6.29
CA GLY A 56 -9.90 11.62 6.01
C GLY A 56 -9.11 10.65 5.13
N ASN A 57 -9.20 9.35 5.43
CA ASN A 57 -8.52 8.29 4.68
C ASN A 57 -9.02 8.24 3.23
N LYS A 58 -10.34 8.07 3.02
CA LYS A 58 -10.95 8.03 1.68
C LYS A 58 -10.64 9.29 0.86
N SER A 59 -10.53 10.44 1.53
CA SER A 59 -10.31 11.71 0.85
C SER A 59 -8.97 11.82 0.11
N GLU A 60 -7.92 11.08 0.47
CA GLU A 60 -6.64 11.12 -0.27
C GLU A 60 -6.81 10.67 -1.73
N ASP A 61 -7.74 9.75 -1.98
CA ASP A 61 -8.01 9.20 -3.29
C ASP A 61 -9.26 9.78 -3.98
N GLU A 62 -10.32 10.05 -3.22
CA GLU A 62 -11.61 10.49 -3.79
C GLU A 62 -11.69 12.01 -3.98
N SER A 63 -10.88 12.81 -3.27
CA SER A 63 -11.00 14.27 -3.31
C SER A 63 -10.47 14.86 -4.62
N LYS A 64 -11.37 15.50 -5.38
CA LYS A 64 -11.02 16.24 -6.61
C LYS A 64 -9.99 17.35 -6.37
N LEU A 65 -9.98 17.95 -5.18
CA LEU A 65 -9.00 18.99 -4.81
C LEU A 65 -7.58 18.44 -4.64
N LYS A 66 -7.44 17.13 -4.38
CA LYS A 66 -6.16 16.46 -4.21
C LYS A 66 -5.60 15.90 -5.52
N LEU A 67 -6.40 15.87 -6.58
CA LEU A 67 -6.01 15.33 -7.88
C LEU A 67 -4.69 15.90 -8.44
N PRO A 68 -4.42 17.22 -8.39
CA PRO A 68 -3.13 17.75 -8.82
C PRO A 68 -1.97 17.23 -7.96
N PHE A 69 -2.19 17.00 -6.66
CA PHE A 69 -1.15 16.48 -5.79
C PHE A 69 -0.88 14.99 -6.03
N ARG A 70 -1.88 14.19 -6.40
CA ARG A 70 -1.74 12.77 -6.77
C ARG A 70 -0.91 12.60 -8.05
N LEU A 71 -1.02 13.54 -8.99
CA LEU A 71 -0.21 13.56 -10.22
C LEU A 71 1.29 13.79 -9.99
N PHE A 72 1.68 14.40 -8.85
CA PHE A 72 3.07 14.76 -8.56
C PHE A 72 3.64 14.15 -7.28
N ASN A 73 2.80 13.55 -6.43
CA ASN A 73 3.19 12.79 -5.24
C ASN A 73 2.57 11.41 -5.38
N PHE A 74 3.30 10.52 -6.03
CA PHE A 74 2.85 9.16 -6.20
C PHE A 74 2.84 8.47 -4.82
N HIS A 75 1.80 7.69 -4.54
CA HIS A 75 1.62 6.94 -3.29
C HIS A 75 2.58 5.73 -3.17
N PHE A 76 3.82 5.89 -3.64
CA PHE A 76 4.79 4.80 -3.69
C PHE A 76 6.02 5.13 -2.86
N TYR A 77 6.59 4.08 -2.28
CA TYR A 77 7.92 4.11 -1.68
C TYR A 77 8.99 4.22 -2.76
N HIS A 78 10.06 4.96 -2.47
CA HIS A 78 11.26 4.94 -3.30
C HIS A 78 12.51 5.07 -2.42
N PRO A 79 13.38 4.04 -2.33
CA PRO A 79 14.51 4.04 -1.40
C PRO A 79 15.54 5.13 -1.73
N SER A 80 15.86 5.34 -3.02
CA SER A 80 16.83 6.37 -3.45
C SER A 80 16.17 7.74 -3.73
N LYS A 81 15.34 8.21 -2.80
CA LYS A 81 14.49 9.42 -2.88
C LYS A 81 14.88 10.46 -3.97
N TRP A 82 13.86 10.80 -4.77
CA TRP A 82 13.74 11.90 -5.74
C TRP A 82 14.39 11.65 -7.11
N LYS A 83 13.57 11.73 -8.16
CA LYS A 83 14.02 11.88 -9.54
C LYS A 83 13.19 12.96 -10.21
N ARG A 84 13.82 13.80 -11.04
CA ARG A 84 13.07 14.66 -11.96
C ARG A 84 12.54 13.79 -13.08
N ILE A 85 11.22 13.70 -13.22
CA ILE A 85 10.58 13.05 -14.36
C ILE A 85 10.07 14.17 -15.26
N MET A 86 10.59 14.26 -16.49
CA MET A 86 10.20 15.30 -17.46
C MET A 86 10.25 16.73 -16.89
N GLY A 87 11.29 17.06 -16.11
CA GLY A 87 11.47 18.39 -15.51
C GLY A 87 10.66 18.67 -14.24
N LEU A 88 9.66 17.83 -13.92
CA LEU A 88 8.83 17.92 -12.72
C LEU A 88 9.46 17.16 -11.55
N THR A 89 9.42 17.76 -10.36
CA THR A 89 9.85 17.08 -9.14
C THR A 89 8.73 16.17 -8.68
N VAL A 90 8.90 14.88 -8.91
CA VAL A 90 7.99 13.86 -8.42
C VAL A 90 8.42 13.50 -7.00
N GLY A 91 7.52 13.73 -6.05
CA GLY A 91 7.75 13.46 -4.64
C GLY A 91 7.40 12.02 -4.27
N SER A 92 8.14 11.45 -3.33
CA SER A 92 7.67 10.29 -2.57
C SER A 92 6.58 10.73 -1.58
N ILE A 93 5.65 9.82 -1.33
CA ILE A 93 4.58 9.90 -0.31
C ILE A 93 5.04 10.45 1.05
N ASP A 94 6.32 10.28 1.43
CA ASP A 94 6.92 10.84 2.65
C ASP A 94 6.73 12.36 2.78
N ARG A 95 6.69 13.09 1.66
CA ARG A 95 6.48 14.56 1.66
C ARG A 95 5.04 14.90 1.99
N ARG A 96 4.08 14.16 1.42
CA ARG A 96 2.66 14.32 1.68
C ARG A 96 2.37 13.94 3.13
N PHE A 97 2.86 12.78 3.57
CA PHE A 97 2.84 12.31 4.96
C PHE A 97 3.33 13.39 5.92
N ASN A 98 4.58 13.86 5.76
CA ASN A 98 5.15 14.90 6.64
C ASN A 98 4.37 16.22 6.62
N ARG A 99 3.77 16.59 5.47
CA ARG A 99 2.93 17.79 5.37
C ARG A 99 1.66 17.64 6.19
N ILE A 100 1.02 16.47 6.12
CA ILE A 100 -0.19 16.17 6.89
C ILE A 100 0.15 16.08 8.38
N THR A 101 1.25 15.40 8.76
CA THR A 101 1.73 15.37 10.15
C THR A 101 1.89 16.78 10.73
N LYS A 102 2.49 17.70 9.96
CA LYS A 102 2.61 19.11 10.39
C LYS A 102 1.26 19.80 10.56
N ARG A 103 0.20 19.38 9.86
CA ARG A 103 -1.17 19.89 10.05
C ARG A 103 -1.80 19.31 11.32
N CYS A 104 -1.59 18.02 11.62
CA CYS A 104 -2.03 17.42 12.88
C CYS A 104 -1.43 18.11 14.10
N LEU A 105 -0.17 18.55 14.01
CA LEU A 105 0.54 19.24 15.10
C LEU A 105 0.14 20.72 15.27
N ARG A 106 -0.73 21.26 14.40
CA ARG A 106 -1.28 22.61 14.59
C ARG A 106 -2.51 22.54 15.48
N LYS A 107 -2.82 23.63 16.18
CA LYS A 107 -4.09 23.76 16.90
C LYS A 107 -5.25 23.72 15.90
N THR A 108 -5.98 22.62 15.89
CA THR A 108 -7.16 22.37 15.04
C THR A 108 -8.32 21.87 15.91
N SER A 109 -9.53 21.83 15.36
CA SER A 109 -10.65 21.15 16.03
C SER A 109 -10.42 19.64 16.08
N SER A 110 -11.03 18.96 17.05
CA SER A 110 -10.94 17.50 17.19
C SER A 110 -11.29 16.77 15.87
N SER A 111 -12.42 17.13 15.24
CA SER A 111 -12.82 16.56 13.93
C SER A 111 -11.74 16.74 12.85
N LYS A 112 -11.16 17.95 12.70
CA LYS A 112 -10.08 18.18 11.71
C LYS A 112 -8.81 17.43 12.05
N TYR A 113 -8.50 17.28 13.34
CA TYR A 113 -7.36 16.49 13.78
C TYR A 113 -7.52 15.03 13.34
N PHE A 114 -8.65 14.39 13.66
CA PHE A 114 -8.92 13.00 13.27
C PHE A 114 -9.04 12.82 11.76
N PHE A 115 -9.57 13.82 11.04
CA PHE A 115 -9.52 13.83 9.58
C PHE A 115 -8.08 13.78 9.05
N HIS A 116 -7.16 14.59 9.59
CA HIS A 116 -5.75 14.53 9.18
C HIS A 116 -5.05 13.25 9.63
N ILE A 117 -5.44 12.64 10.74
CA ILE A 117 -5.00 11.28 11.09
C ILE A 117 -5.43 10.31 10.00
N GLY A 118 -6.70 10.34 9.56
CA GLY A 118 -7.19 9.57 8.42
C GLY A 118 -6.34 9.71 7.16
N GLU A 119 -6.00 10.94 6.77
CA GLU A 119 -5.10 11.19 5.62
C GLU A 119 -3.71 10.56 5.82
N ILE A 120 -3.21 10.45 7.06
CA ILE A 120 -1.95 9.75 7.37
C ILE A 120 -2.12 8.23 7.28
N LEU A 121 -3.21 7.69 7.80
CA LEU A 121 -3.49 6.25 7.80
C LEU A 121 -3.50 5.68 6.39
N HIS A 122 -4.08 6.42 5.43
CA HIS A 122 -4.05 6.09 4.01
C HIS A 122 -2.63 5.72 3.54
N HIS A 123 -1.65 6.58 3.84
CA HIS A 123 -0.26 6.37 3.43
C HIS A 123 0.46 5.24 4.16
N LEU A 124 0.09 4.96 5.42
CA LEU A 124 0.62 3.81 6.15
C LEU A 124 0.13 2.50 5.53
N GLN A 125 -1.16 2.46 5.18
CA GLN A 125 -1.81 1.34 4.52
C GLN A 125 -1.23 1.12 3.11
N ASP A 126 -0.95 2.19 2.35
CA ASP A 126 -0.28 2.07 1.05
C ASP A 126 1.05 1.31 1.14
N TYR A 127 1.79 1.48 2.24
CA TYR A 127 3.10 0.86 2.41
C TYR A 127 3.06 -0.63 2.77
N THR A 128 1.88 -1.20 2.99
CA THR A 128 1.73 -2.64 3.19
C THR A 128 1.49 -3.39 1.87
N ASN A 129 1.28 -2.69 0.76
CA ASN A 129 1.11 -3.33 -0.54
C ASN A 129 2.46 -3.43 -1.30
N PRO A 130 2.82 -4.63 -1.77
CA PRO A 130 4.02 -4.88 -2.58
C PRO A 130 4.18 -3.94 -3.79
N ALA A 131 3.09 -3.66 -4.52
CA ALA A 131 3.10 -2.80 -5.70
C ALA A 131 3.37 -1.33 -5.36
N HIS A 132 3.15 -0.94 -4.11
CA HIS A 132 3.38 0.40 -3.58
C HIS A 132 4.77 0.56 -2.95
N VAL A 133 5.36 -0.52 -2.39
CA VAL A 133 6.76 -0.50 -1.90
C VAL A 133 7.80 -0.77 -2.99
N VAL A 134 7.39 -1.47 -4.06
CA VAL A 134 8.14 -1.60 -5.30
C VAL A 134 7.36 -0.83 -6.37
N PRO A 135 7.75 0.40 -6.73
CA PRO A 135 6.88 1.33 -7.45
C PRO A 135 6.52 0.83 -8.84
N VAL A 136 5.53 -0.05 -8.99
CA VAL A 136 5.05 -0.52 -10.29
C VAL A 136 3.82 0.29 -10.61
N PHE A 137 3.87 1.09 -11.69
CA PHE A 137 2.68 1.84 -12.09
C PHE A 137 1.63 0.87 -12.61
N HIS A 138 0.47 0.85 -11.96
CA HIS A 138 -0.65 -0.02 -12.29
C HIS A 138 -1.97 0.75 -12.20
N LEU A 139 -2.93 0.34 -13.02
CA LEU A 139 -4.27 0.93 -12.99
C LEU A 139 -5.13 0.30 -11.91
N LYS A 140 -5.07 -1.02 -11.80
CA LYS A 140 -5.77 -1.88 -10.85
C LYS A 140 -5.00 -3.18 -10.83
N ASP A 141 -4.71 -3.70 -9.66
CA ASP A 141 -4.17 -5.03 -9.48
C ASP A 141 -5.21 -5.91 -8.75
N ALA A 142 -5.03 -7.23 -8.77
CA ALA A 142 -5.97 -8.14 -8.09
C ALA A 142 -5.84 -8.07 -6.55
N PHE A 143 -4.69 -7.62 -6.06
CA PHE A 143 -4.40 -7.45 -4.65
C PHE A 143 -5.21 -6.27 -4.05
N ASP A 144 -5.32 -5.15 -4.77
CA ASP A 144 -5.98 -3.91 -4.34
C ASP A 144 -7.48 -4.07 -4.04
N LYS A 145 -8.09 -5.08 -4.68
CA LYS A 145 -9.54 -5.33 -4.66
C LYS A 145 -9.94 -6.54 -3.85
N GLN A 146 -8.99 -7.20 -3.19
CA GLN A 146 -9.33 -8.40 -2.44
C GLN A 146 -10.41 -8.06 -1.42
N LEU A 147 -11.44 -8.90 -1.36
CA LEU A 147 -12.52 -8.75 -0.40
C LEU A 147 -11.93 -8.98 0.99
N ILE A 148 -11.96 -7.95 1.82
CA ILE A 148 -11.57 -8.05 3.22
C ILE A 148 -12.77 -8.63 3.97
N ALA A 149 -12.71 -9.92 4.31
CA ALA A 149 -13.66 -10.50 5.26
C ALA A 149 -13.36 -9.91 6.65
N SER A 150 -14.39 -9.53 7.40
CA SER A 150 -14.28 -8.87 8.70
C SER A 150 -13.66 -9.73 9.82
N THR A 151 -13.05 -10.88 9.51
CA THR A 151 -12.71 -11.92 10.47
C THR A 151 -11.32 -12.55 10.27
N SER A 152 -10.43 -11.99 9.44
CA SER A 152 -9.03 -12.41 9.46
C SER A 152 -8.45 -12.03 10.83
N SER A 153 -8.28 -13.01 11.73
CA SER A 153 -7.69 -12.79 13.06
C SER A 153 -6.23 -12.39 12.88
N CYS A 154 -5.99 -11.08 12.82
CA CYS A 154 -4.63 -10.56 12.87
C CYS A 154 -4.09 -10.85 14.27
N ASP A 155 -3.09 -11.73 14.36
CA ASP A 155 -2.52 -12.13 15.65
C ASP A 155 -2.14 -10.90 16.48
N THR A 156 -2.44 -11.00 17.77
CA THR A 156 -2.28 -9.92 18.75
C THR A 156 -0.82 -9.42 18.78
N PHE A 157 -0.60 -8.21 18.29
CA PHE A 157 0.69 -7.53 18.42
C PHE A 157 0.66 -6.57 19.61
N LYS A 158 1.80 -6.43 20.29
CA LYS A 158 1.96 -5.47 21.39
C LYS A 158 1.77 -4.04 20.88
N ILE A 159 0.70 -3.38 21.32
CA ILE A 159 0.47 -1.96 21.04
C ILE A 159 1.52 -1.16 21.84
N ALA A 160 2.65 -0.85 21.22
CA ALA A 160 3.63 0.05 21.81
C ALA A 160 4.52 0.71 20.74
N TYR A 161 4.53 2.04 20.74
CA TYR A 161 5.71 2.80 20.34
C TYR A 161 6.37 3.27 21.63
N ASP A 162 7.27 2.48 22.22
CA ASP A 162 7.90 2.86 23.49
C ASP A 162 8.71 4.15 23.38
N ALA A 163 9.20 4.49 22.18
CA ALA A 163 10.01 5.67 21.93
C ALA A 163 9.20 6.85 21.33
N LYS A 164 9.51 8.08 21.77
CA LYS A 164 9.22 9.28 20.96
C LYS A 164 9.99 9.20 19.63
N PRO A 165 9.44 9.67 18.50
CA PRO A 165 10.17 9.68 17.24
C PRO A 165 11.49 10.44 17.38
N LYS A 166 12.62 9.73 17.37
CA LYS A 166 13.97 10.33 17.34
C LYS A 166 14.36 10.80 15.93
N LYS A 167 13.59 10.41 14.92
CA LYS A 167 13.73 10.75 13.50
C LYS A 167 12.49 11.55 13.06
N LYS A 168 12.52 12.04 11.81
CA LYS A 168 11.30 12.56 11.15
C LYS A 168 10.20 11.49 11.15
N TYR A 169 8.94 11.91 11.26
CA TYR A 169 7.80 11.01 11.38
C TYR A 169 7.69 10.03 10.21
N ASP A 170 7.94 10.46 8.97
CA ASP A 170 8.01 9.55 7.81
C ASP A 170 8.99 8.40 8.06
N LYS A 171 10.22 8.69 8.47
CA LYS A 171 11.23 7.65 8.71
C LYS A 171 10.92 6.77 9.93
N PHE A 172 10.11 7.26 10.85
CA PHE A 172 9.76 6.53 12.06
C PHE A 172 8.62 5.55 11.82
N PHE A 173 7.62 5.94 11.00
CA PHE A 173 6.44 5.13 10.72
C PHE A 173 6.51 4.41 9.37
N LEU A 174 6.91 5.09 8.31
CA LEU A 174 6.86 4.54 6.94
C LEU A 174 8.03 3.59 6.64
N ASP A 175 9.27 3.95 7.00
CA ASP A 175 10.44 3.10 6.69
C ASP A 175 10.33 1.66 7.27
N PRO A 176 9.90 1.45 8.53
CA PRO A 176 9.73 0.09 9.07
C PRO A 176 8.70 -0.73 8.31
N ILE A 177 7.55 -0.13 7.98
CA ILE A 177 6.46 -0.80 7.24
C ILE A 177 6.94 -1.19 5.85
N ALA A 178 7.56 -0.26 5.11
CA ALA A 178 8.12 -0.54 3.80
C ALA A 178 9.15 -1.67 3.84
N ASN A 179 10.04 -1.67 4.84
CA ASN A 179 11.03 -2.74 5.00
C ASN A 179 10.39 -4.10 5.31
N GLN A 180 9.33 -4.12 6.11
CA GLN A 180 8.61 -5.35 6.43
C GLN A 180 7.92 -5.93 5.19
N THR A 181 7.23 -5.11 4.41
CA THR A 181 6.61 -5.54 3.14
C THR A 181 7.66 -5.95 2.12
N LEU A 182 8.78 -5.23 1.99
CA LEU A 182 9.89 -5.64 1.12
C LEU A 182 10.53 -6.96 1.56
N GLN A 183 10.50 -7.27 2.86
CA GLN A 183 11.02 -8.52 3.38
C GLN A 183 10.06 -9.68 3.14
N SER A 184 8.74 -9.50 3.34
CA SER A 184 7.74 -10.53 3.04
C SER A 184 7.72 -10.90 1.56
N MET A 185 8.10 -9.96 0.67
CA MET A 185 8.22 -10.25 -0.75
C MET A 185 9.30 -11.30 -1.08
N LYS A 186 10.24 -11.58 -0.16
CA LYS A 186 11.29 -12.58 -0.34
C LYS A 186 10.87 -13.99 0.06
N ASP A 187 9.69 -14.13 0.65
CA ASP A 187 9.17 -15.43 1.04
C ASP A 187 8.86 -16.24 -0.22
N SER A 188 9.30 -17.49 -0.20
CA SER A 188 9.17 -18.42 -1.32
C SER A 188 7.93 -19.30 -1.19
N PHE A 189 7.31 -19.62 -2.31
CA PHE A 189 6.19 -20.54 -2.42
C PHE A 189 6.40 -21.45 -3.63
N ASP A 190 5.72 -22.59 -3.61
CA ASP A 190 5.87 -23.61 -4.66
C ASP A 190 4.84 -23.42 -5.77
N VAL A 191 5.27 -23.66 -7.00
CA VAL A 191 4.41 -23.70 -8.19
C VAL A 191 4.63 -24.99 -8.95
N VAL A 192 3.55 -25.51 -9.53
CA VAL A 192 3.48 -26.89 -10.01
C VAL A 192 3.24 -26.92 -11.50
N LYS A 193 3.93 -27.80 -12.22
CA LYS A 193 3.67 -28.11 -13.62
C LYS A 193 3.37 -29.59 -13.74
N SER A 194 2.17 -29.91 -14.22
CA SER A 194 1.76 -31.29 -14.49
C SER A 194 1.79 -31.59 -15.99
N ARG A 195 2.51 -32.66 -16.39
CA ARG A 195 2.51 -33.16 -17.77
C ARG A 195 2.60 -34.68 -17.81
N LYS A 196 1.54 -35.34 -18.32
CA LYS A 196 1.50 -36.79 -18.62
C LYS A 196 2.10 -37.67 -17.50
N GLY A 197 1.64 -37.50 -16.26
CA GLY A 197 2.07 -38.31 -15.11
C GLY A 197 3.35 -37.83 -14.41
N ASN A 198 4.06 -36.84 -14.96
CA ASN A 198 5.19 -36.20 -14.28
C ASN A 198 4.76 -34.85 -13.70
N THR A 199 5.08 -34.65 -12.43
CA THR A 199 4.88 -33.41 -11.69
C THR A 199 6.24 -32.77 -11.44
N GLU A 200 6.42 -31.55 -11.93
CA GLU A 200 7.59 -30.71 -11.66
C GLU A 200 7.16 -29.61 -10.69
N VAL A 201 7.86 -29.47 -9.57
CA VAL A 201 7.64 -28.41 -8.59
C VAL A 201 8.87 -27.51 -8.60
N ILE A 202 8.66 -26.20 -8.68
CA ILE A 202 9.72 -25.22 -8.51
C ILE A 202 9.31 -24.22 -7.44
N SER A 203 10.31 -23.70 -6.72
CA SER A 203 10.10 -22.64 -5.74
C SER A 203 10.37 -21.27 -6.36
N VAL A 204 9.48 -20.31 -6.10
CA VAL A 204 9.57 -18.91 -6.56
C VAL A 204 9.24 -17.97 -5.41
N ASP A 205 9.59 -16.69 -5.52
CA ASP A 205 9.27 -15.68 -4.50
C ASP A 205 8.30 -14.61 -5.03
N TRP A 206 7.71 -13.83 -4.14
CA TRP A 206 6.79 -12.74 -4.50
C TRP A 206 7.46 -11.60 -5.28
N THR A 207 8.80 -11.45 -5.19
CA THR A 207 9.55 -10.51 -6.05
C THR A 207 9.42 -10.84 -7.54
N SER A 208 8.96 -12.05 -7.87
CA SER A 208 8.66 -12.48 -9.23
C SER A 208 7.47 -11.75 -9.88
N PHE A 209 6.59 -11.13 -9.08
CA PHE A 209 5.46 -10.31 -9.55
C PHE A 209 5.80 -8.82 -9.70
N TRP A 210 6.59 -8.27 -8.78
CA TRP A 210 6.94 -6.84 -8.80
C TRP A 210 8.46 -6.63 -8.78
N GLN A 211 8.98 -6.04 -9.86
CA GLN A 211 10.42 -5.80 -10.00
C GLN A 211 10.73 -4.31 -9.88
N PRO A 212 11.61 -3.89 -8.94
CA PRO A 212 12.03 -2.50 -8.83
C PRO A 212 12.85 -2.07 -10.04
N SER A 213 12.75 -0.78 -10.39
CA SER A 213 13.61 -0.20 -11.41
C SER A 213 14.93 0.28 -10.81
N LYS A 214 16.04 -0.07 -11.46
CA LYS A 214 17.36 0.45 -11.08
C LYS A 214 17.60 1.87 -11.61
N VAL A 215 16.92 2.25 -12.71
CA VAL A 215 17.21 3.47 -13.48
C VAL A 215 16.05 4.45 -13.46
N PHE A 216 14.81 3.97 -13.57
CA PHE A 216 13.60 4.81 -13.60
C PHE A 216 12.97 4.93 -12.21
N TRP A 217 11.95 5.78 -12.09
CA TRP A 217 11.15 5.93 -10.87
C TRP A 217 10.22 4.73 -10.66
N PHE A 218 9.56 4.29 -11.73
CA PHE A 218 8.69 3.13 -11.70
C PHE A 218 9.44 1.87 -12.14
N GLY A 219 9.29 0.81 -11.35
CA GLY A 219 9.52 -0.59 -11.67
C GLY A 219 8.60 -1.13 -12.75
N ARG A 220 8.54 -2.45 -12.83
CA ARG A 220 7.73 -3.19 -13.81
C ARG A 220 7.23 -4.49 -13.18
N TYR A 221 6.18 -5.05 -13.74
CA TYR A 221 5.84 -6.43 -13.43
C TYR A 221 7.01 -7.37 -13.76
N GLY A 222 7.22 -8.32 -12.86
CA GLY A 222 8.39 -9.17 -12.78
C GLY A 222 8.49 -10.22 -13.87
N LYS A 223 9.06 -11.37 -13.52
CA LYS A 223 9.43 -12.44 -14.46
C LYS A 223 8.27 -13.36 -14.80
N ILE A 224 7.22 -13.36 -13.97
CA ILE A 224 5.96 -14.05 -14.21
C ILE A 224 5.16 -13.21 -15.21
N ASN A 225 5.20 -13.57 -16.49
CA ASN A 225 4.42 -12.85 -17.51
C ASN A 225 4.12 -13.71 -18.74
N ARG A 226 2.85 -13.73 -19.15
CA ARG A 226 2.38 -14.49 -20.32
C ARG A 226 2.54 -13.78 -21.67
N LYS A 227 2.86 -12.47 -21.74
CA LYS A 227 2.87 -11.76 -23.03
C LYS A 227 4.08 -10.86 -23.26
N ARG A 228 4.68 -11.01 -24.46
CA ARG A 228 5.55 -10.00 -25.08
C ARG A 228 4.70 -8.81 -25.54
N GLY A 229 5.05 -7.60 -25.12
CA GLY A 229 4.39 -6.35 -25.54
C GLY A 229 4.83 -5.15 -24.70
N LEU A 230 4.51 -3.93 -25.14
CA LEU A 230 4.85 -2.67 -24.44
C LEU A 230 4.12 -2.48 -23.09
N PHE A 231 3.05 -3.25 -22.85
CA PHE A 231 2.24 -3.18 -21.64
C PHE A 231 2.23 -4.55 -20.95
N LYS A 232 3.19 -4.78 -20.06
CA LYS A 232 3.12 -5.92 -19.14
C LYS A 232 1.89 -5.73 -18.23
N SER A 233 1.03 -6.73 -18.15
CA SER A 233 -0.12 -6.75 -17.24
C SER A 233 0.26 -7.34 -15.88
N ASP A 234 -0.50 -6.96 -14.86
CA ASP A 234 -0.56 -7.69 -13.59
C ASP A 234 -1.09 -9.11 -13.84
N HIS A 235 -0.56 -10.08 -13.12
CA HIS A 235 -0.99 -11.48 -13.12
C HIS A 235 -1.16 -12.03 -11.69
N TYR A 236 -1.09 -11.17 -10.67
CA TYR A 236 -1.43 -11.56 -9.32
C TYR A 236 -2.87 -12.10 -9.28
N GLY A 237 -3.10 -13.19 -8.56
CA GLY A 237 -4.39 -13.87 -8.52
C GLY A 237 -4.69 -14.80 -9.72
N GLU A 238 -3.81 -14.92 -10.72
CA GLU A 238 -3.99 -15.89 -11.81
C GLU A 238 -3.52 -17.29 -11.39
N ASN A 239 -4.36 -18.30 -11.64
CA ASN A 239 -4.04 -19.70 -11.35
C ASN A 239 -2.92 -20.27 -12.23
N ASN A 240 -2.57 -19.61 -13.34
CA ASN A 240 -1.56 -20.08 -14.29
C ASN A 240 -0.57 -18.99 -14.63
N ILE A 241 0.68 -19.21 -14.26
CA ILE A 241 1.79 -18.28 -14.48
C ILE A 241 2.77 -18.83 -15.53
N VAL A 242 3.47 -17.95 -16.24
CA VAL A 242 4.51 -18.36 -17.20
C VAL A 242 5.88 -17.89 -16.72
N ILE A 243 6.80 -18.86 -16.61
CA ILE A 243 8.19 -18.65 -16.24
C ILE A 243 9.05 -19.22 -17.39
N GLY A 244 9.76 -18.33 -18.08
CA GLY A 244 10.50 -18.69 -19.29
C GLY A 244 9.55 -19.11 -20.42
N LYS A 245 9.59 -20.40 -20.79
CA LYS A 245 8.69 -21.01 -21.80
C LYS A 245 7.68 -21.99 -21.19
N THR A 246 7.65 -22.10 -19.87
CA THR A 246 6.88 -23.11 -19.15
C THR A 246 5.72 -22.44 -18.42
N THR A 247 4.53 -23.04 -18.52
CA THR A 247 3.38 -22.65 -17.69
C THR A 247 3.39 -23.49 -16.42
N TYR A 248 3.25 -22.82 -15.27
CA TYR A 248 3.06 -23.43 -13.95
C TYR A 248 1.69 -23.02 -13.42
N THR A 249 1.11 -23.89 -12.61
CA THR A 249 -0.09 -23.65 -11.82
C THR A 249 0.34 -23.22 -10.42
N ILE A 250 -0.32 -22.20 -9.91
CA ILE A 250 -0.18 -21.72 -8.53
C ILE A 250 -1.50 -21.95 -7.81
N ASP A 251 -1.42 -22.37 -6.55
CA ASP A 251 -2.60 -22.50 -5.70
C ASP A 251 -3.17 -21.10 -5.42
N PRO A 252 -4.44 -20.81 -5.78
CA PRO A 252 -5.07 -19.52 -5.49
C PRO A 252 -5.08 -19.15 -4.01
N GLN A 253 -5.04 -20.15 -3.13
CA GLN A 253 -5.00 -19.96 -1.68
C GLN A 253 -3.72 -19.22 -1.24
N LEU A 254 -2.59 -19.41 -1.94
CA LEU A 254 -1.32 -18.71 -1.64
C LEU A 254 -1.45 -17.19 -1.84
N TYR A 255 -2.16 -16.75 -2.89
CA TYR A 255 -2.44 -15.33 -3.09
C TYR A 255 -3.33 -14.78 -1.97
N LYS A 256 -4.35 -15.55 -1.58
CA LYS A 256 -5.26 -15.14 -0.53
C LYS A 256 -4.51 -14.94 0.79
N GLU A 257 -3.72 -15.92 1.20
CA GLU A 257 -2.93 -15.90 2.43
C GLU A 257 -1.95 -14.73 2.45
N TYR A 258 -1.22 -14.51 1.35
CA TYR A 258 -0.26 -13.41 1.28
C TYR A 258 -0.94 -12.04 1.39
N SER A 259 -2.06 -11.84 0.70
CA SER A 259 -2.84 -10.60 0.83
C SER A 259 -3.41 -10.42 2.24
N GLU A 260 -3.91 -11.49 2.87
CA GLU A 260 -4.41 -11.45 4.25
C GLU A 260 -3.30 -11.05 5.23
N GLN A 261 -2.07 -11.55 5.04
CA GLN A 261 -0.91 -11.12 5.84
C GLN A 261 -0.64 -9.61 5.69
N GLN A 262 -0.69 -9.07 4.48
CA GLN A 262 -0.46 -7.64 4.26
C GLN A 262 -1.63 -6.77 4.77
N ILE A 263 -2.88 -7.23 4.64
CA ILE A 263 -4.04 -6.58 5.24
C ILE A 263 -3.89 -6.54 6.76
N CYS A 264 -3.45 -7.65 7.37
CA CYS A 264 -3.19 -7.67 8.80
C CYS A 264 -2.08 -6.72 9.21
N LEU A 265 -0.98 -6.66 8.44
CA LEU A 265 0.03 -5.63 8.65
C LEU A 265 -0.58 -4.21 8.58
N ALA A 266 -1.47 -3.95 7.61
CA ALA A 266 -2.13 -2.66 7.45
C ALA A 266 -3.00 -2.30 8.66
N VAL A 267 -3.82 -3.23 9.14
CA VAL A 267 -4.68 -3.07 10.33
C VAL A 267 -3.81 -2.77 11.56
N MET A 268 -2.77 -3.56 11.78
CA MET A 268 -1.93 -3.44 12.97
C MET A 268 -1.12 -2.14 13.00
N GLU A 269 -0.55 -1.72 11.87
CA GLU A 269 0.19 -0.45 11.78
C GLU A 269 -0.75 0.76 11.87
N THR A 270 -1.97 0.64 11.32
CA THR A 270 -3.04 1.62 11.48
C THR A 270 -3.40 1.78 12.96
N ALA A 271 -3.68 0.67 13.67
CA ALA A 271 -4.02 0.69 15.10
C ALA A 271 -2.87 1.28 15.93
N ARG A 272 -1.63 0.89 15.65
CA ARG A 272 -0.45 1.39 16.35
C ARG A 272 -0.28 2.89 16.16
N PHE A 273 -0.53 3.42 14.95
CA PHE A 273 -0.46 4.85 14.69
C PHE A 273 -1.60 5.62 15.35
N ILE A 274 -2.85 5.14 15.30
CA ILE A 274 -3.99 5.77 15.99
C ILE A 274 -3.71 5.89 17.48
N TYR A 275 -3.24 4.80 18.11
CA TYR A 275 -2.86 4.80 19.52
C TYR A 275 -1.78 5.87 19.81
N PHE A 276 -0.70 5.89 19.01
CA PHE A 276 0.35 6.89 19.14
C PHE A 276 -0.16 8.32 18.98
N ALA A 277 -0.98 8.58 17.97
CA ALA A 277 -1.53 9.89 17.69
C ALA A 277 -2.41 10.39 18.85
N LYS A 278 -3.27 9.53 19.38
CA LYS A 278 -4.15 9.87 20.51
C LYS A 278 -3.36 10.12 21.79
N GLU A 279 -2.36 9.30 22.08
CA GLU A 279 -1.59 9.41 23.33
C GLU A 279 -0.49 10.47 23.34
N ARG A 280 0.09 10.77 22.17
CA ARG A 280 1.38 11.49 22.11
C ARG A 280 1.46 12.62 21.10
N MET A 281 0.55 12.73 20.14
CA MET A 281 0.56 13.86 19.19
C MET A 281 -0.36 15.01 19.60
N GLN A 282 -1.34 14.77 20.48
CA GLN A 282 -2.22 15.81 21.03
C GLN A 282 -1.65 16.52 22.27
N LYS A 283 -0.57 15.99 22.88
CA LYS A 283 0.12 16.55 24.06
C LYS A 283 1.28 17.42 23.63
#